data_AF-A0A0S7Y9E8-F1
#
_entry.id   AF-A0A0S7Y9E8-F1
#
_cell.length_a   1.000
_cell.length_b   1.000
_cell.length_c   1.000
_cell.angle_alpha   90.00
_cell.angle_beta   90.00
_cell.angle_gamma   90.00
#
_symmetry.space_group_name_H-M   'P 1'
#
loop_
_entity.id
_entity.type
_entity.pdbx_description
1 polymer ?
#
loop_
_entity_poly.entity_id
_entity_poly.type
_entity_poly.pdbx_seq_one_letter_code
_entity_poly.pdbx_strand_id
1 'polypeptide(L)'
;MDKKILKEYEDKGLSCPFSILRSGETFITKQGESQKNELSQMGMVIFETISTIGNIKIDAVEILGDKKGVVVDVAGDRLVGSLFNRTPAFDLQATWALISELKGHPSPVAAVVPKEKVRTKLEVGILDEIKATVKDYLGDFSERIYQNQLKKQRINVDELYDDDARRFIFALGKAAGMIIGPSKGTQLTNKLLKLLK
;
A
#
# COMPACT_ATOMS: atom_id res chain seq x y z
N MET A 1 -7.79 4.86 -13.45
CA MET A 1 -7.73 6.11 -14.24
C MET A 1 -8.52 5.89 -15.53
N ASP A 2 -9.16 6.89 -16.17
CA ASP A 2 -9.66 6.65 -17.54
C ASP A 2 -8.46 6.48 -18.49
N LYS A 3 -8.50 5.49 -19.39
CA LYS A 3 -7.50 5.31 -20.45
C LYS A 3 -7.41 6.54 -21.36
N LYS A 4 -8.49 7.32 -21.51
CA LYS A 4 -8.48 8.59 -22.25
C LYS A 4 -7.53 9.63 -21.63
N ILE A 5 -7.60 9.79 -20.31
CA ILE A 5 -6.71 10.72 -19.58
C ILE A 5 -5.25 10.26 -19.74
N LEU A 6 -4.96 8.96 -19.55
CA LEU A 6 -3.60 8.45 -19.78
C LEU A 6 -3.11 8.73 -21.20
N LYS A 7 -3.99 8.64 -22.19
CA LYS A 7 -3.65 8.94 -23.58
C LYS A 7 -3.33 10.43 -23.80
N GLU A 8 -4.08 11.34 -23.19
CA GLU A 8 -3.79 12.79 -23.24
C GLU A 8 -2.38 13.11 -22.70
N TYR A 9 -1.96 12.46 -21.60
CA TYR A 9 -0.63 12.68 -21.05
C TYR A 9 0.47 12.01 -21.87
N GLU A 10 0.17 10.87 -22.51
CA GLU A 10 1.07 10.28 -23.51
C GLU A 10 1.31 11.24 -24.68
N ASP A 11 0.24 11.90 -25.15
CA ASP A 11 0.32 12.89 -26.24
C ASP A 11 1.03 14.20 -25.80
N LYS A 12 1.04 14.51 -24.49
CA LYS A 12 1.87 15.58 -23.90
C LYS A 12 3.35 15.18 -23.73
N GLY A 13 3.73 13.94 -24.08
CA GLY A 13 5.10 13.46 -24.02
C GLY A 13 5.45 12.56 -22.82
N LEU A 14 4.48 12.22 -21.96
CA LEU A 14 4.71 11.27 -20.87
C LEU A 14 4.86 9.86 -21.43
N SER A 15 6.04 9.26 -21.31
CA SER A 15 6.30 7.93 -21.88
C SER A 15 5.51 6.85 -21.12
N CYS A 16 4.71 6.06 -21.82
CA CYS A 16 3.98 4.90 -21.26
C CYS A 16 3.36 5.19 -19.87
N PRO A 17 2.39 6.13 -19.79
CA PRO A 17 1.80 6.51 -18.52
C PRO A 17 0.88 5.40 -18.01
N PHE A 18 0.92 5.17 -16.71
CA PHE A 18 0.12 4.13 -16.07
C PHE A 18 -0.45 4.57 -14.73
N SER A 19 -1.46 3.83 -14.28
CA SER A 19 -1.99 3.92 -12.94
C SER A 19 -2.33 2.55 -12.39
N ILE A 20 -1.86 2.24 -11.20
CA ILE A 20 -2.07 0.94 -10.57
C ILE A 20 -2.77 1.17 -9.23
N LEU A 21 -3.91 0.54 -9.03
CA LEU A 21 -4.60 0.56 -7.73
C LEU A 21 -3.99 -0.48 -6.80
N ARG A 22 -4.14 -0.27 -5.49
CA ARG A 22 -3.73 -1.23 -4.45
C ARG A 22 -4.43 -2.59 -4.60
N SER A 23 -5.57 -2.64 -5.28
CA SER A 23 -6.26 -3.89 -5.66
C SER A 23 -5.54 -4.69 -6.75
N GLY A 24 -4.50 -4.13 -7.38
CA GLY A 24 -3.80 -4.70 -8.53
C GLY A 24 -4.36 -4.26 -9.89
N GLU A 25 -5.54 -3.62 -9.92
CA GLU A 25 -6.12 -3.12 -11.16
C GLU A 25 -5.20 -2.07 -11.80
N THR A 26 -4.83 -2.32 -13.05
CA THR A 26 -3.82 -1.53 -13.77
C THR A 26 -4.43 -0.90 -15.02
N PHE A 27 -4.34 0.42 -15.10
CA PHE A 27 -4.74 1.24 -16.22
C PHE A 27 -3.50 1.69 -16.98
N ILE A 28 -3.50 1.47 -18.29
CA ILE A 28 -2.40 1.81 -19.18
C ILE A 28 -2.94 2.16 -20.57
N THR A 29 -2.18 2.92 -21.35
CA THR A 29 -2.48 3.20 -22.75
C THR A 29 -2.35 1.94 -23.60
N LYS A 30 -2.93 1.95 -24.81
CA LYS A 30 -2.79 0.82 -25.75
C LYS A 30 -1.33 0.53 -26.09
N GLN A 31 -0.49 1.55 -26.18
CA GLN A 31 0.94 1.42 -26.49
C GLN A 31 1.69 0.70 -25.37
N GLY A 32 1.27 0.91 -24.12
CA GLY A 32 1.86 0.27 -22.95
C GLY A 32 1.29 -1.10 -22.58
N GLU A 33 0.27 -1.61 -23.28
CA GLU A 33 -0.46 -2.81 -22.87
C GLU A 33 0.45 -4.06 -22.78
N SER A 34 1.54 -4.11 -23.56
CA SER A 34 2.53 -5.20 -23.49
C SER A 34 3.40 -5.19 -22.23
N GLN A 35 3.42 -4.09 -21.45
CA GLN A 35 4.12 -4.02 -20.15
C GLN A 35 3.17 -4.06 -18.95
N LYS A 36 1.87 -4.27 -19.18
CA LYS A 36 0.85 -4.14 -18.14
C LYS A 36 1.03 -5.14 -17.01
N ASN A 37 1.39 -6.38 -17.32
CA ASN A 37 1.54 -7.43 -16.33
C ASN A 37 2.75 -7.16 -15.43
N GLU A 38 3.87 -6.76 -16.02
CA GLU A 38 5.10 -6.40 -15.32
C GLU A 38 4.87 -5.17 -14.42
N LEU A 39 4.19 -4.15 -14.94
CA LEU A 39 3.85 -2.95 -14.17
C LEU A 39 2.89 -3.27 -13.03
N SER A 40 1.89 -4.12 -13.25
CA SER A 40 0.96 -4.57 -12.20
C SER A 40 1.70 -5.28 -11.07
N GLN A 41 2.59 -6.24 -11.40
CA GLN A 41 3.42 -6.94 -10.42
C GLN A 41 4.35 -5.99 -9.65
N MET A 42 5.01 -5.08 -10.36
CA MET A 42 5.84 -4.04 -9.75
C MET A 42 5.03 -3.19 -8.76
N GLY A 43 3.83 -2.76 -9.14
CA GLY A 43 2.96 -1.97 -8.28
C GLY A 43 2.58 -2.70 -6.99
N MET A 44 2.28 -4.00 -7.08
CA MET A 44 2.02 -4.84 -5.91
C MET A 44 3.22 -4.88 -4.96
N VAL A 45 4.43 -5.13 -5.50
CA VAL A 45 5.67 -5.14 -4.70
C VAL A 45 5.93 -3.79 -4.03
N ILE A 46 5.69 -2.67 -4.75
CA ILE A 46 5.84 -1.33 -4.19
C ILE A 46 4.86 -1.13 -3.02
N PHE A 47 3.58 -1.47 -3.17
CA PHE A 47 2.59 -1.34 -2.11
C PHE A 47 2.91 -2.21 -0.88
N GLU A 48 3.35 -3.45 -1.09
CA GLU A 48 3.77 -4.36 -0.02
C GLU A 48 5.00 -3.81 0.72
N THR A 49 5.96 -3.27 -0.02
CA THR A 49 7.17 -2.67 0.53
C THR A 49 6.84 -1.45 1.38
N ILE A 50 6.02 -0.53 0.86
CA ILE A 50 5.54 0.65 1.61
C ILE A 50 4.83 0.21 2.89
N SER A 51 3.94 -0.78 2.79
CA SER A 51 3.19 -1.31 3.94
C SER A 51 4.10 -1.96 4.98
N THR A 52 5.19 -2.58 4.56
CA THR A 52 6.18 -3.23 5.44
C THR A 52 7.07 -2.21 6.17
N ILE A 53 7.42 -1.12 5.50
CA ILE A 53 8.26 -0.04 6.05
C ILE A 53 7.51 0.70 7.18
N GLY A 54 6.18 0.84 7.10
CA GLY A 54 5.34 1.34 8.18
C GLY A 54 5.23 2.86 8.22
N ASN A 55 5.77 3.51 9.25
CA ASN A 55 5.53 4.95 9.52
C ASN A 55 6.32 5.92 8.60
N ILE A 56 7.10 5.42 7.65
CA ILE A 56 7.79 6.28 6.69
C ILE A 56 6.81 6.62 5.58
N LYS A 57 6.51 7.91 5.45
CA LYS A 57 5.72 8.43 4.34
C LYS A 57 6.58 8.37 3.08
N ILE A 58 6.20 7.50 2.15
CA ILE A 58 6.83 7.37 0.83
C ILE A 58 5.89 8.05 -0.16
N ASP A 59 6.32 9.18 -0.69
CA ASP A 59 5.55 9.99 -1.64
C ASP A 59 5.88 9.64 -3.09
N ALA A 60 7.08 9.14 -3.35
CA ALA A 60 7.58 8.82 -4.68
C ALA A 60 8.55 7.63 -4.64
N VAL A 61 8.59 6.89 -5.74
CA VAL A 61 9.55 5.81 -5.99
C VAL A 61 10.17 6.00 -7.37
N GLU A 62 11.50 5.91 -7.42
CA GLU A 62 12.29 5.93 -8.65
C GLU A 62 13.09 4.64 -8.77
N ILE A 63 12.97 3.97 -9.92
CA ILE A 63 13.75 2.78 -10.27
C ILE A 63 14.46 3.09 -11.58
N LEU A 64 15.77 3.35 -11.51
CA LEU A 64 16.58 3.77 -12.64
C LEU A 64 17.52 2.64 -13.07
N GLY A 65 17.21 1.99 -14.19
CA GLY A 65 18.15 1.09 -14.88
C GLY A 65 19.00 1.85 -15.90
N ASP A 66 19.86 1.15 -16.63
CA ASP A 66 20.74 1.79 -17.62
C ASP A 66 19.98 2.22 -18.88
N LYS A 67 19.01 1.42 -19.33
CA LYS A 67 18.25 1.64 -20.57
C LYS A 67 16.82 2.10 -20.34
N LYS A 68 16.25 1.77 -19.20
CA LYS A 68 14.87 2.07 -18.83
C LYS A 68 14.81 2.57 -17.40
N GLY A 69 13.83 3.40 -17.13
CA GLY A 69 13.49 3.83 -15.79
C GLY A 69 12.00 3.80 -15.57
N VAL A 70 11.62 3.71 -14.31
CA VAL A 70 10.24 3.88 -13.86
C VAL A 70 10.25 4.93 -12.76
N VAL A 71 9.33 5.87 -12.86
CA VAL A 71 9.02 6.80 -11.77
C VAL A 71 7.54 6.70 -11.42
N VAL A 72 7.26 6.78 -10.12
CA VAL A 72 5.93 6.56 -9.57
C VAL A 72 5.67 7.53 -8.43
N ASP A 73 4.58 8.28 -8.52
CA ASP A 73 3.99 9.01 -7.39
C ASP A 73 3.02 8.08 -6.63
N VAL A 74 3.12 8.10 -5.29
CA VAL A 74 2.27 7.34 -4.40
C VAL A 74 1.13 8.23 -3.91
N ALA A 75 -0.05 8.06 -4.52
CA ALA A 75 -1.22 8.86 -4.23
C ALA A 75 -2.27 8.04 -3.45
N GLY A 76 -2.00 7.77 -2.17
CA GLY A 76 -2.91 7.06 -1.27
C GLY A 76 -3.03 5.56 -1.59
N ASP A 77 -4.12 5.17 -2.26
CA ASP A 77 -4.41 3.80 -2.67
C ASP A 77 -4.04 3.50 -4.13
N ARG A 78 -3.42 4.46 -4.82
CA ARG A 78 -2.96 4.29 -6.20
C ARG A 78 -1.52 4.73 -6.39
N LEU A 79 -0.90 4.11 -7.38
CA LEU A 79 0.35 4.52 -7.99
C LEU A 79 0.04 5.20 -9.32
N VAL A 80 0.71 6.30 -9.62
CA VAL A 80 0.65 6.99 -10.91
C VAL A 80 2.08 7.15 -11.40
N GLY A 81 2.38 6.70 -12.60
CA GLY A 81 3.77 6.65 -13.04
C GLY A 81 3.96 6.59 -14.53
N SER A 82 5.23 6.53 -14.91
CA SER A 82 5.70 6.46 -16.29
C SER A 82 6.84 5.46 -16.39
N LEU A 83 6.77 4.61 -17.41
CA LEU A 83 7.87 3.77 -17.85
C LEU A 83 8.52 4.44 -19.07
N PHE A 84 9.81 4.75 -18.96
CA PHE A 84 10.53 5.51 -19.98
C PHE A 84 11.83 4.83 -20.38
N ASN A 85 12.30 5.14 -21.60
CA ASN A 85 13.64 4.80 -22.02
C ASN A 85 14.59 5.90 -21.56
N ARG A 86 15.72 5.51 -20.97
CA ARG A 86 16.77 6.46 -20.62
C ARG A 86 17.58 6.78 -21.86
N THR A 87 17.42 8.00 -22.31
CA THR A 87 18.26 8.59 -23.37
C THR A 87 19.01 9.78 -22.77
N PRO A 88 20.14 10.22 -23.38
CA PRO A 88 20.84 11.41 -22.91
C PRO A 88 19.99 12.68 -22.88
N ALA A 89 18.94 12.74 -23.70
CA ALA A 89 17.99 13.85 -23.77
C ALA A 89 16.77 13.68 -22.84
N PHE A 90 16.72 12.62 -22.03
CA PHE A 90 15.60 12.37 -21.13
C PHE A 90 15.60 13.35 -19.96
N ASP A 91 14.50 14.10 -19.82
CA ASP A 91 14.28 15.03 -18.71
C ASP A 91 13.36 14.40 -17.66
N LEU A 92 13.96 14.02 -16.53
CA LEU A 92 13.25 13.46 -15.39
C LEU A 92 12.34 14.49 -14.69
N GLN A 93 12.73 15.76 -14.67
CA GLN A 93 11.92 16.80 -14.03
C GLN A 93 10.65 17.09 -14.83
N ALA A 94 10.75 17.16 -16.16
CA ALA A 94 9.59 17.28 -17.03
C ALA A 94 8.62 16.10 -16.86
N THR A 95 9.16 14.88 -16.71
CA THR A 95 8.36 13.67 -16.44
C THR A 95 7.60 13.79 -15.11
N TRP A 96 8.27 14.25 -14.05
CA TRP A 96 7.64 14.45 -12.74
C TRP A 96 6.55 15.52 -12.75
N ALA A 97 6.73 16.61 -13.51
CA ALA A 97 5.71 17.64 -13.66
C ALA A 97 4.42 17.06 -14.25
N LEU A 98 4.54 16.28 -15.33
CA LEU A 98 3.40 15.61 -15.97
C LEU A 98 2.73 14.56 -15.07
N ILE A 99 3.50 13.82 -14.27
CA ILE A 99 2.96 12.85 -13.31
C ILE A 99 2.19 13.57 -12.19
N SER A 100 2.70 14.69 -11.70
CA SER A 100 2.03 15.49 -10.67
C SER A 100 0.68 16.05 -11.16
N GLU A 101 0.64 16.53 -12.41
CA GLU A 101 -0.61 16.93 -13.08
C GLU A 101 -1.56 15.72 -13.22
N LEU A 102 -1.08 14.59 -13.75
CA LEU A 102 -1.87 13.38 -13.96
C LEU A 102 -2.46 12.84 -12.64
N LYS A 103 -1.72 12.94 -11.53
CA LYS A 103 -2.21 12.61 -10.19
C LYS A 103 -3.41 13.47 -9.79
N GLY A 104 -3.46 14.73 -10.19
CA GLY A 104 -4.58 15.62 -9.93
C GLY A 104 -5.92 15.11 -10.49
N HIS A 105 -5.89 14.23 -11.48
CA HIS A 105 -7.11 13.67 -12.05
C HIS A 105 -7.74 12.61 -11.14
N PRO A 106 -9.08 12.64 -10.99
CA PRO A 106 -9.79 11.63 -10.23
C PRO A 106 -9.59 10.24 -10.86
N SER A 107 -9.34 9.25 -10.01
CA SER A 107 -9.47 7.86 -10.43
C SER A 107 -10.93 7.62 -10.88
N PRO A 108 -11.25 6.71 -11.83
CA PRO A 108 -12.61 6.25 -12.11
C PRO A 108 -13.25 5.61 -10.86
N VAL A 109 -12.45 5.25 -9.85
CA VAL A 109 -12.95 4.87 -8.51
C VAL A 109 -13.31 6.10 -7.64
N ALA A 110 -12.87 7.30 -8.01
CA ALA A 110 -13.14 8.56 -7.29
C ALA A 110 -14.49 9.21 -7.64
N ALA A 111 -15.33 8.57 -8.46
CA ALA A 111 -16.78 8.86 -8.50
C ALA A 111 -17.56 8.05 -7.45
N VAL A 112 -16.87 7.34 -6.56
CA VAL A 112 -17.44 7.04 -5.26
C VAL A 112 -17.16 8.30 -4.44
N VAL A 113 -18.22 9.10 -4.22
CA VAL A 113 -18.45 9.90 -3.00
C VAL A 113 -17.61 9.30 -1.87
N PRO A 114 -17.03 10.04 -0.90
CA PRO A 114 -16.62 9.40 0.34
C PRO A 114 -17.87 8.71 0.91
N LYS A 115 -18.13 7.45 0.50
CA LYS A 115 -18.81 6.49 1.32
C LYS A 115 -17.93 6.57 2.52
N GLU A 116 -18.47 7.15 3.59
CA GLU A 116 -18.15 6.67 4.92
C GLU A 116 -17.83 5.20 4.71
N LYS A 117 -16.54 4.82 4.84
CA LYS A 117 -16.24 3.45 5.17
C LYS A 117 -17.19 3.23 6.33
N VAL A 118 -18.26 2.47 6.13
CA VAL A 118 -19.10 2.03 7.22
C VAL A 118 -18.10 1.26 8.04
N ARG A 119 -17.49 1.96 9.01
CA ARG A 119 -16.38 1.43 9.74
C ARG A 119 -17.06 0.38 10.57
N THR A 120 -16.92 -0.87 10.17
CA THR A 120 -17.51 -1.98 10.90
C THR A 120 -16.88 -1.95 12.26
N LYS A 121 -17.64 -1.47 13.24
CA LYS A 121 -17.24 -1.51 14.63
C LYS A 121 -17.15 -2.98 14.99
N LEU A 122 -15.98 -3.40 15.43
CA LEU A 122 -15.77 -4.78 15.85
C LEU A 122 -16.40 -4.98 17.22
N GLU A 123 -16.72 -6.23 17.53
CA GLU A 123 -17.30 -6.60 18.81
C GLU A 123 -16.36 -6.28 19.98
N VAL A 124 -16.98 -5.90 21.09
CA VAL A 124 -16.32 -5.58 22.36
C VAL A 124 -15.81 -6.89 22.98
N GLY A 125 -14.64 -7.35 22.53
CA GLY A 125 -14.03 -8.61 22.99
C GLY A 125 -12.90 -9.10 22.09
N ILE A 126 -12.85 -8.63 20.84
CA ILE A 126 -11.84 -9.08 19.89
C ILE A 126 -10.40 -8.75 20.31
N LEU A 127 -10.22 -7.67 21.06
CA LEU A 127 -8.91 -7.30 21.63
C LEU A 127 -8.43 -8.30 22.68
N ASP A 128 -9.35 -8.86 23.47
CA ASP A 128 -9.02 -9.88 24.46
C ASP A 128 -8.64 -11.20 23.78
N GLU A 129 -9.32 -11.56 22.69
CA GLU A 129 -8.97 -12.73 21.88
C GLU A 129 -7.62 -12.58 21.18
N ILE A 130 -7.35 -11.39 20.62
CA ILE A 130 -6.04 -11.04 20.05
C ILE A 130 -4.98 -11.18 21.15
N LYS A 131 -5.22 -10.62 22.33
CA LYS A 131 -4.29 -10.68 23.47
C LYS A 131 -4.01 -12.11 23.92
N ALA A 132 -5.04 -12.95 24.05
CA ALA A 132 -4.91 -14.36 24.39
C ALA A 132 -4.08 -15.11 23.34
N THR A 133 -4.36 -14.89 22.06
CA THR A 133 -3.61 -15.49 20.96
C THR A 133 -2.15 -15.05 20.94
N VAL A 134 -1.87 -13.78 21.22
CA VAL A 134 -0.49 -13.27 21.32
C VAL A 134 0.24 -13.90 22.51
N LYS A 135 -0.46 -14.16 23.63
CA LYS A 135 0.09 -14.85 24.81
C LYS A 135 0.55 -16.27 24.48
N ASP A 136 -0.21 -17.03 23.69
CA ASP A 136 0.20 -18.38 23.26
C ASP A 136 1.54 -18.41 22.52
N TYR A 137 1.85 -17.33 21.79
CA TYR A 137 3.06 -17.24 20.97
C TYR A 137 4.24 -16.60 21.71
N LEU A 138 3.98 -15.56 22.50
CA LEU A 138 5.02 -14.74 23.13
C LEU A 138 5.23 -15.02 24.62
N GLY A 139 4.37 -15.82 25.25
CA GLY A 139 4.43 -16.09 26.68
C GLY A 139 4.44 -14.79 27.49
N ASP A 140 5.43 -14.65 28.37
CA ASP A 140 5.56 -13.52 29.28
C ASP A 140 5.84 -12.17 28.57
N PHE A 141 6.31 -12.18 27.32
CA PHE A 141 6.51 -10.95 26.55
C PHE A 141 5.22 -10.37 25.96
N SER A 142 4.14 -11.15 25.96
CA SER A 142 2.88 -10.79 25.31
C SER A 142 2.30 -9.47 25.82
N GLU A 143 2.17 -9.28 27.13
CA GLU A 143 1.59 -8.07 27.72
C GLU A 143 2.35 -6.82 27.28
N ARG A 144 3.67 -6.84 27.43
CA ARG A 144 4.53 -5.70 27.10
C ARG A 144 4.43 -5.35 25.61
N ILE A 145 4.48 -6.35 24.73
CA ILE A 145 4.41 -6.13 23.28
C ILE A 145 3.02 -5.63 22.88
N TYR A 146 1.97 -6.22 23.45
CA TYR A 146 0.59 -5.85 23.22
C TYR A 146 0.32 -4.38 23.57
N GLN A 147 0.66 -3.97 24.80
CA GLN A 147 0.48 -2.58 25.26
C GLN A 147 1.32 -1.59 24.44
N ASN A 148 2.56 -1.96 24.10
CA ASN A 148 3.41 -1.11 23.27
C ASN A 148 2.81 -0.89 21.88
N GLN A 149 2.26 -1.94 21.26
CA GLN A 149 1.63 -1.79 19.94
C GLN A 149 0.30 -1.04 20.03
N LEU A 150 -0.52 -1.24 21.06
CA LEU A 150 -1.76 -0.47 21.25
C LEU A 150 -1.46 1.03 21.31
N LYS A 151 -0.50 1.42 22.15
CA LYS A 151 -0.09 2.82 22.31
C LYS A 151 0.51 3.38 21.02
N LYS A 152 1.38 2.61 20.35
CA LYS A 152 2.05 3.05 19.11
C LYS A 152 1.08 3.23 17.95
N GLN A 153 0.07 2.36 17.87
CA GLN A 153 -0.96 2.39 16.83
C GLN A 153 -2.14 3.30 17.16
N ARG A 154 -2.14 3.94 18.33
CA ARG A 154 -3.19 4.84 18.82
C ARG A 154 -4.59 4.21 18.72
N ILE A 155 -4.70 2.95 19.10
CA ILE A 155 -5.96 2.21 19.04
C ILE A 155 -6.87 2.71 20.16
N ASN A 156 -8.08 3.15 19.80
CA ASN A 156 -9.13 3.41 20.77
C ASN A 156 -9.79 2.07 21.14
N VAL A 157 -9.69 1.68 22.40
CA VAL A 157 -10.19 0.39 22.90
C VAL A 157 -11.73 0.35 22.91
N ASP A 158 -12.36 1.52 23.05
CA ASP A 158 -13.83 1.65 23.12
C ASP A 158 -14.48 1.74 21.71
N GLU A 159 -13.68 2.10 20.71
CA GLU A 159 -14.10 2.30 19.33
C GLU A 159 -13.11 1.62 18.37
N LEU A 160 -13.12 0.28 18.40
CA LEU A 160 -12.31 -0.51 17.50
C LEU A 160 -13.03 -0.74 16.17
N TYR A 161 -12.34 -0.38 15.09
CA TYR A 161 -12.80 -0.62 13.72
C TYR A 161 -11.91 -1.64 13.01
N ASP A 162 -12.46 -2.35 12.02
CA ASP A 162 -11.74 -3.39 11.26
C ASP A 162 -10.38 -2.92 10.71
N ASP A 163 -10.32 -1.71 10.13
CA ASP A 163 -9.06 -1.14 9.63
C ASP A 163 -8.01 -0.96 10.73
N ASP A 164 -8.42 -0.48 11.91
CA ASP A 164 -7.55 -0.26 13.05
C ASP A 164 -7.09 -1.60 13.66
N ALA A 165 -7.97 -2.60 13.71
CA ALA A 165 -7.64 -3.95 14.15
C ALA A 165 -6.65 -4.65 13.18
N ARG A 166 -6.86 -4.54 11.86
CA ARG A 166 -5.89 -5.07 10.88
C ARG A 166 -4.53 -4.42 11.05
N ARG A 167 -4.47 -3.08 11.14
CA ARG A 167 -3.22 -2.34 11.37
C ARG A 167 -2.53 -2.81 12.65
N PHE A 168 -3.29 -2.99 13.72
CA PHE A 168 -2.80 -3.49 15.00
C PHE A 168 -2.24 -4.91 14.90
N ILE A 169 -2.94 -5.82 14.23
CA ILE A 169 -2.51 -7.21 14.03
C ILE A 169 -1.20 -7.30 13.25
N PHE A 170 -1.04 -6.51 12.17
CA PHE A 170 0.22 -6.49 11.42
C PHE A 170 1.38 -5.94 12.25
N ALA A 171 1.14 -4.90 13.05
CA ALA A 171 2.14 -4.36 13.96
C ALA A 171 2.56 -5.37 15.04
N LEU A 172 1.59 -6.12 15.59
CA LEU A 172 1.83 -7.22 16.53
C LEU A 172 2.64 -8.34 15.89
N GLY A 173 2.25 -8.77 14.69
CA GLY A 173 2.95 -9.80 13.93
C GLY A 173 4.42 -9.45 13.68
N LYS A 174 4.70 -8.20 13.29
CA LYS A 174 6.07 -7.70 13.08
C LYS A 174 6.86 -7.67 14.39
N ALA A 175 6.28 -7.12 15.46
CA ALA A 175 6.95 -7.04 16.77
C ALA A 175 7.21 -8.44 17.36
N ALA A 176 6.23 -9.34 17.25
CA ALA A 176 6.36 -10.74 17.63
C ALA A 176 7.45 -11.43 16.81
N GLY A 177 7.46 -11.25 15.48
CA GLY A 177 8.46 -11.84 14.59
C GLY A 177 9.90 -11.47 14.93
N MET A 178 10.13 -10.30 15.53
CA MET A 178 11.46 -9.94 16.05
C MET A 178 11.90 -10.76 17.28
N ILE A 179 10.95 -11.34 18.01
CA ILE A 179 11.21 -12.15 19.22
C ILE A 179 11.23 -13.64 18.88
N ILE A 180 10.22 -14.12 18.15
CA ILE A 180 10.00 -15.56 17.88
C ILE A 180 10.40 -15.98 16.46
N GLY A 181 10.97 -15.06 15.68
CA GLY A 181 11.38 -15.28 14.29
C GLY A 181 10.28 -14.97 13.27
N PRO A 182 10.65 -14.61 12.03
CA PRO A 182 9.73 -14.09 11.02
C PRO A 182 8.65 -15.11 10.62
N SER A 183 9.01 -16.39 10.48
CA SER A 183 8.05 -17.45 10.13
C SER A 183 6.94 -17.58 11.17
N LYS A 184 7.28 -17.59 12.46
CA LYS A 184 6.28 -17.64 13.55
C LYS A 184 5.49 -16.34 13.68
N GLY A 185 6.11 -15.18 13.41
CA GLY A 185 5.40 -13.90 13.33
C GLY A 185 4.33 -13.87 12.23
N THR A 186 4.62 -14.43 11.06
CA THR A 186 3.66 -14.58 9.96
C THR A 186 2.52 -15.53 10.34
N GLN A 187 2.82 -16.66 11.00
CA GLN A 187 1.80 -17.59 11.50
C GLN A 187 0.86 -16.92 12.51
N LEU A 188 1.41 -16.17 13.47
CA LEU A 188 0.63 -15.38 14.42
C LEU A 188 -0.27 -14.37 13.69
N THR A 189 0.28 -13.60 12.75
CA THR A 189 -0.48 -12.62 11.95
C THR A 189 -1.67 -13.27 11.25
N ASN A 190 -1.44 -14.40 10.59
CA ASN A 190 -2.50 -15.15 9.90
C ASN A 190 -3.56 -15.71 10.85
N LYS A 191 -3.16 -16.15 12.05
CA LYS A 191 -4.09 -16.62 13.09
C LYS A 191 -4.96 -15.47 13.59
N LEU A 192 -4.37 -14.31 13.86
CA LEU A 192 -5.08 -13.12 14.31
C LEU A 192 -6.03 -12.56 13.23
N LEU A 193 -5.62 -12.53 11.95
CA LEU A 193 -6.48 -12.08 10.86
C LEU A 193 -7.73 -12.95 10.66
N LYS A 194 -7.69 -14.22 11.08
CA LYS A 194 -8.86 -15.11 11.05
C LYS A 194 -9.89 -14.75 12.12
N LEU A 195 -9.51 -14.04 13.19
CA LEU A 195 -10.45 -13.56 14.20
C LEU A 195 -11.33 -12.42 13.68
N LEU A 196 -10.89 -11.73 12.61
CA LEU A 196 -11.63 -10.62 11.99
C LEU A 196 -12.61 -11.06 10.88
N LYS A 197 -12.81 -12.38 10.67
CA LYS A 197 -13.68 -12.94 9.62
C LYS A 197 -14.93 -13.55 10.23
#